data_AF-A0A9Q3E1N9-F1
#
_entry.id   AF-A0A9Q3E1N9-F1
#
_cell.length_a   1.000
_cell.length_b   1.000
_cell.length_c   1.000
_cell.angle_alpha   90.00
_cell.angle_beta   90.00
_cell.angle_gamma   90.00
#
_symmetry.space_group_name_H-M   'P 1'
#
loop_
_entity.id
_entity.type
_entity.pdbx_description
1 polymer ?
#
loop_
_entity_poly.entity_id
_entity_poly.type
_entity_poly.pdbx_seq_one_letter_code
_entity_poly.pdbx_strand_id
1 'polypeptide(L)'
;MLYTYENSFASDNEPLGSIGVHEVDTNLNIDRPYPQLLGSPAYPESLRARDSLEKHLQELIQLGVLRNIGHNEEAEVTNPVIISWHNDK
;
A
#
# COMPACT_ATOMS: atom_id res chain seq x y z
N MET A 1 33.97 10.42 2.44
CA MET A 1 33.30 9.65 1.37
C MET A 1 31.83 9.32 1.70
N LEU A 2 31.44 9.04 2.95
CA LEU A 2 30.02 8.83 3.34
C LEU A 2 29.19 10.13 3.40
N TYR A 3 29.75 11.24 3.92
CA TYR A 3 29.02 12.52 4.05
C TYR A 3 28.59 13.18 2.73
N THR A 4 29.23 12.84 1.60
CA THR A 4 28.93 13.49 0.31
C THR A 4 27.62 12.99 -0.30
N TYR A 5 27.13 11.82 0.10
CA TYR A 5 25.95 11.17 -0.45
C TYR A 5 24.96 10.75 0.65
N GLU A 6 24.91 11.48 1.76
CA GLU A 6 24.07 11.13 2.92
C GLU A 6 22.59 10.98 2.54
N ASN A 7 22.09 11.84 1.65
CA ASN A 7 20.70 11.84 1.16
C ASN A 7 20.37 10.67 0.20
N SER A 8 21.40 9.95 -0.28
CA SER A 8 21.21 8.78 -1.16
C SER A 8 20.91 7.50 -0.37
N PHE A 9 20.97 7.53 0.96
CA PHE A 9 20.70 6.38 1.82
C PHE A 9 19.44 6.64 2.66
N ALA A 10 18.69 5.57 2.94
CA ALA A 10 17.60 5.63 3.91
C ALA A 10 18.17 5.87 5.32
N SER A 11 17.52 6.73 6.08
CA SER A 11 17.84 7.00 7.49
C SER A 11 16.59 6.85 8.35
N ASP A 12 16.75 6.83 9.67
CA ASP A 12 15.60 6.76 10.59
C ASP A 12 14.64 7.95 10.44
N ASN A 13 15.16 9.12 10.02
CA ASN A 13 14.36 10.32 9.77
C ASN A 13 13.81 10.37 8.34
N GLU A 14 14.51 9.78 7.38
CA GLU A 14 14.12 9.68 5.97
C GLU A 14 14.15 8.20 5.52
N PRO A 15 13.15 7.40 5.92
CA PRO A 15 13.16 5.94 5.75
C PRO A 15 13.07 5.50 4.29
N LEU A 16 12.59 6.38 3.40
CA LEU A 16 12.55 6.16 1.96
C LEU A 16 13.74 6.83 1.23
N GLY A 17 14.54 7.65 1.91
CA GLY A 17 15.58 8.48 1.29
C GLY A 17 15.03 9.48 0.27
N SER A 18 15.90 10.04 -0.58
CA SER A 18 15.54 11.00 -1.63
C SER A 18 14.90 10.34 -2.87
N ILE A 19 13.79 9.62 -2.71
CA ILE A 19 13.06 9.04 -3.85
C ILE A 19 12.25 10.14 -4.54
N GLY A 20 12.53 10.38 -5.81
CA GLY A 20 11.67 11.19 -6.68
C GLY A 20 10.36 10.44 -6.94
N VAL A 21 9.23 11.12 -6.76
CA VAL A 21 7.92 10.55 -7.10
C VAL A 21 7.86 10.33 -8.61
N HIS A 22 7.73 9.07 -9.02
CA HIS A 22 7.42 8.71 -10.40
C HIS A 22 6.02 8.10 -10.43
N GLU A 23 5.07 8.82 -10.99
CA GLU A 23 3.70 8.35 -11.14
C GLU A 23 3.64 7.36 -12.30
N VAL A 24 3.16 6.15 -12.02
CA VAL A 24 3.01 5.08 -13.02
C VAL A 24 1.55 5.02 -13.43
N ASP A 25 1.26 5.47 -14.65
CA ASP A 25 -0.07 5.29 -15.24
C ASP A 25 -0.23 3.86 -15.76
N THR A 26 -1.08 3.07 -15.11
CA THR A 26 -1.34 1.67 -15.47
C THR A 26 -2.69 1.54 -16.16
N ASN A 27 -2.69 1.53 -17.48
CA ASN A 27 -3.93 1.38 -18.25
C ASN A 27 -4.34 -0.10 -18.37
N LEU A 28 -5.62 -0.40 -18.10
CA LEU A 28 -6.19 -1.71 -18.37
C LEU A 28 -6.55 -1.83 -19.86
N ASN A 29 -6.25 -2.98 -20.48
CA ASN A 29 -6.61 -3.27 -21.87
C ASN A 29 -8.10 -3.59 -22.07
N ILE A 30 -8.92 -3.44 -21.03
CA ILE A 30 -10.33 -3.79 -21.03
C ILE A 30 -11.15 -2.65 -20.44
N ASP A 31 -12.33 -2.43 -21.01
CA ASP A 31 -13.33 -1.49 -20.49
C ASP A 31 -14.26 -2.17 -19.48
N ARG A 32 -14.93 -1.36 -18.65
CA ARG A 32 -15.96 -1.85 -17.73
C ARG A 32 -17.06 -2.59 -18.53
N PRO A 33 -17.62 -3.71 -18.02
CA PRO A 33 -17.43 -4.26 -16.67
C PRO A 33 -16.16 -5.13 -16.56
N TYR A 34 -15.41 -4.93 -15.47
CA TYR A 34 -14.24 -5.73 -15.16
C TYR A 34 -14.63 -7.18 -14.82
N PRO A 35 -13.75 -8.18 -15.06
CA PRO A 35 -13.95 -9.53 -14.58
C PRO A 35 -14.26 -9.52 -13.09
N GLN A 36 -15.14 -10.42 -12.64
CA GLN A 36 -15.36 -10.58 -11.21
C GLN A 36 -14.02 -10.91 -10.57
N LEU A 37 -13.65 -10.14 -9.54
CA LEU A 37 -12.44 -10.37 -8.77
C LEU A 37 -12.45 -11.84 -8.33
N LEU A 38 -11.35 -12.57 -8.53
CA LEU A 38 -11.17 -13.88 -7.92
C LEU A 38 -11.11 -13.66 -6.41
N GLY A 39 -12.28 -13.69 -5.77
CA GLY A 39 -12.46 -13.54 -4.33
C GLY A 39 -11.99 -14.80 -3.64
N SER A 40 -10.68 -15.06 -3.69
CA SER A 40 -10.08 -15.99 -2.75
C SER A 40 -10.27 -15.36 -1.36
N PRO A 41 -10.91 -16.05 -0.41
CA PRO A 41 -10.92 -15.56 0.96
C PRO A 41 -9.47 -15.33 1.37
N ALA A 42 -9.21 -14.23 2.08
CA ALA A 42 -7.90 -14.02 2.69
C ALA A 42 -7.56 -15.30 3.47
N TYR A 43 -6.39 -15.87 3.19
CA TYR A 43 -5.98 -17.11 3.85
C TYR A 43 -6.04 -16.89 5.36
N PRO A 44 -6.58 -17.81 6.17
CA PRO A 44 -6.69 -17.59 7.60
C PRO A 44 -5.28 -17.42 8.18
N GLU A 45 -4.95 -16.18 8.55
CA GLU A 45 -3.67 -15.85 9.15
C GLU A 45 -3.68 -16.13 10.64
N SER A 46 -2.55 -16.60 11.17
CA SER A 46 -2.39 -16.72 12.62
C SER A 46 -2.51 -15.35 13.29
N LEU A 47 -3.04 -15.29 14.53
CA LEU A 47 -3.13 -14.04 15.30
C LEU A 47 -1.79 -13.29 15.36
N ARG A 48 -0.69 -14.02 15.54
CA ARG A 48 0.67 -13.48 15.53
C ARG A 48 1.05 -12.83 14.19
N ALA A 49 0.64 -13.44 13.07
CA ALA A 49 0.89 -12.89 11.75
C ALA A 49 0.08 -11.61 11.54
N ARG A 50 -1.19 -11.60 11.95
CA ARG A 50 -2.05 -10.42 11.88
C ARG A 50 -1.48 -9.24 12.67
N ASP A 51 -1.06 -9.46 13.92
CA ASP A 51 -0.47 -8.40 14.75
C ASP A 51 0.82 -7.83 14.13
N SER A 52 1.64 -8.71 13.55
CA SER A 52 2.86 -8.29 12.85
C SER A 52 2.51 -7.48 11.60
N LEU A 53 1.54 -7.91 10.81
CA LEU A 53 1.15 -7.23 9.57
C LEU A 53 0.51 -5.87 9.85
N GLU A 54 -0.35 -5.78 10.87
CA GLU A 54 -0.97 -4.52 11.29
C GLU A 54 0.08 -3.43 11.56
N LYS A 55 1.17 -3.78 12.25
CA LYS A 55 2.28 -2.86 12.50
C LYS A 55 2.89 -2.31 11.19
N HIS A 56 3.19 -3.19 10.24
CA HIS A 56 3.80 -2.78 8.98
C HIS A 56 2.82 -1.98 8.09
N LEU A 57 1.54 -2.32 8.12
CA LEU A 57 0.51 -1.57 7.40
C LEU A 57 0.39 -0.14 7.93
N GLN A 58 0.42 0.05 9.26
CA GLN A 58 0.41 1.37 9.87
C GLN A 58 1.65 2.19 9.49
N GLU A 59 2.84 1.57 9.48
CA GLU A 59 4.07 2.22 9.02
C GLU A 59 3.94 2.69 7.56
N LEU A 60 3.45 1.84 6.66
CA LEU A 60 3.26 2.18 5.25
C LEU A 60 2.21 3.28 5.02
N ILE A 61 1.17 3.35 5.85
CA ILE A 61 0.19 4.45 5.83
C ILE A 61 0.84 5.77 6.27
N GLN A 62 1.63 5.75 7.35
CA GLN A 62 2.35 6.94 7.83
C GLN A 62 3.36 7.46 6.82
N LEU A 63 3.99 6.56 6.06
CA LEU A 63 4.91 6.91 4.97
C LEU A 63 4.20 7.39 3.70
N GLY A 64 2.87 7.38 3.66
CA GLY A 64 2.08 7.77 2.48
C GLY A 64 2.20 6.79 1.30
N VAL A 65 2.75 5.60 1.53
CA VAL A 65 2.86 4.53 0.53
C VAL A 65 1.51 3.86 0.32
N LEU A 66 0.74 3.71 1.39
CA LEU A 66 -0.62 3.16 1.37
C LEU A 66 -1.64 4.19 1.82
N ARG A 67 -2.81 4.18 1.18
CA ARG A 67 -3.94 5.03 1.52
C ARG A 67 -5.16 4.17 1.86
N ASN A 68 -5.85 4.53 2.94
CA ASN A 68 -7.14 3.95 3.27
C ASN A 68 -8.22 4.53 2.36
N ILE A 69 -9.10 3.66 1.86
CA ILE A 69 -10.21 4.02 0.98
C ILE A 69 -11.53 3.68 1.64
N GLY A 70 -12.48 4.60 1.55
CA GLY A 70 -13.82 4.42 2.11
C GLY A 70 -14.62 3.37 1.33
N HIS A 71 -15.60 2.73 1.99
CA HIS A 71 -16.41 1.65 1.39
C HIS A 71 -17.10 2.04 0.06
N ASN A 72 -17.40 3.32 -0.15
CA ASN A 72 -18.09 3.84 -1.33
C ASN A 72 -17.17 4.71 -2.23
N GLU A 73 -15.87 4.75 -1.94
CA GLU A 73 -14.94 5.55 -2.72
C GLU A 73 -14.44 4.73 -3.92
N GLU A 74 -14.65 5.25 -5.13
CA GLU A 74 -14.08 4.63 -6.33
C GLU A 74 -12.56 4.91 -6.35
N ALA A 75 -11.78 3.85 -6.18
CA ALA A 75 -10.35 3.86 -6.37
C ALA A 75 -10.01 3.46 -7.81
N GLU A 76 -9.19 4.24 -8.50
CA GLU A 76 -8.55 3.75 -9.71
C GLU A 76 -7.61 2.60 -9.36
N VAL A 77 -7.68 1.51 -10.13
CA VAL A 77 -6.90 0.27 -9.92
C VAL A 77 -5.38 0.52 -9.93
N THR A 78 -4.96 1.67 -10.47
CA THR A 78 -3.56 2.09 -10.64
C THR A 78 -2.88 2.52 -9.35
N ASN A 79 -3.64 2.89 -8.30
CA ASN A 79 -3.08 3.43 -7.07
C ASN A 79 -2.97 2.35 -5.97
N PRO A 80 -1.82 2.23 -5.26
CA PRO A 80 -1.67 1.29 -4.16
C PRO A 80 -2.58 1.71 -2.99
N VAL A 81 -3.61 0.90 -2.72
CA VAL A 81 -4.65 1.22 -1.74
C VAL A 81 -4.87 0.05 -0.79
N ILE A 82 -5.12 0.34 0.47
CA ILE A 82 -5.66 -0.65 1.41
C ILE A 82 -7.17 -0.48 1.43
N ILE A 83 -7.89 -1.53 1.05
CA ILE A 83 -9.33 -1.64 1.28
C ILE A 83 -9.51 -2.21 2.68
N SER A 84 -9.75 -1.35 3.66
CA SER A 84 -9.99 -1.78 5.04
C SER A 84 -11.37 -2.44 5.16
N TRP A 85 -11.40 -3.76 5.06
CA TRP A 85 -12.59 -4.54 5.39
C TRP A 85 -12.65 -4.75 6.91
N HIS A 86 -13.35 -3.85 7.61
CA HIS A 86 -13.71 -4.08 9.01
C HIS A 86 -14.84 -5.11 9.11
N ASN A 87 -14.50 -6.38 9.35
CA ASN A 87 -15.46 -7.33 9.92
C ASN A 87 -15.39 -7.24 11.45
N ASP A 88 -16.02 -6.23 12.03
CA ASP A 88 -16.41 -6.26 13.45
C ASP A 88 -17.79 -6.94 13.62
N LYS A 89 -18.05 -7.98 12.80
CA LYS A 89 -19.13 -8.95 12.95
C LYS A 89 -18.62 -10.35 12.60
#